data_AF-A0A7J2ZCV6-F1
#
_entry.id   AF-A0A7J2ZCV6-F1
#
_cell.length_a   1.000
_cell.length_b   1.000
_cell.length_c   1.000
_cell.angle_alpha   90.00
_cell.angle_beta   90.00
_cell.angle_gamma   90.00
#
_symmetry.space_group_name_H-M   'P 1'
#
loop_
_entity.id
_entity.type
_entity.pdbx_description
1 polymer ?
#
loop_
_entity_poly.entity_id
_entity_poly.type
_entity_poly.pdbx_seq_one_letter_code
_entity_poly.pdbx_strand_id
1 'polypeptide(L)'
;MGILNLIKNGLMEVWEDVYDARLDDKAAPDLGDLLKGEEEPIYSNPKEFFNRTYLTKSMEDLIEDIAETLKNGKGGAIYLLTSLFGGGKTHTQIA
;
A
#
# COMPACT_ATOMS: atom_id res chain seq x y z
N MET A 1 3.92 7.27 -27.59
CA MET A 1 2.81 7.29 -26.63
C MET A 1 3.42 7.18 -25.24
N GLY A 2 3.62 8.30 -24.55
CA GLY A 2 4.33 8.34 -23.26
C GLY A 2 3.47 8.99 -22.19
N ILE A 3 3.83 8.81 -20.91
CA ILE A 3 3.09 9.31 -19.74
C ILE A 3 2.72 10.79 -19.88
N LEU A 4 3.63 11.64 -20.34
CA LEU A 4 3.37 13.08 -20.52
C LEU A 4 2.24 13.37 -21.53
N ASN A 5 2.08 12.52 -22.55
CA ASN A 5 1.02 12.67 -23.55
C ASN A 5 -0.33 12.20 -22.97
N LEU A 6 -0.33 11.14 -22.16
CA LEU A 6 -1.53 10.67 -21.45
C LEU A 6 -2.06 11.75 -20.49
N ILE A 7 -1.17 12.40 -19.74
CA ILE A 7 -1.54 13.49 -18.83
C ILE A 7 -2.10 14.69 -19.63
N LYS A 8 -1.41 15.12 -20.70
CA LYS A 8 -1.86 16.26 -21.52
C LYS A 8 -3.23 16.06 -22.17
N ASN A 9 -3.60 14.82 -22.49
CA ASN A 9 -4.89 14.50 -23.09
C ASN A 9 -5.98 14.18 -22.06
N GLY A 10 -5.71 14.32 -20.76
CA GLY A 10 -6.67 14.00 -19.69
C GLY A 10 -7.00 12.51 -19.58
N LEU A 11 -6.13 11.63 -20.08
CA LEU A 11 -6.28 10.16 -19.99
C LEU A 11 -5.62 9.59 -18.73
N MET A 12 -4.89 10.41 -18.00
CA MET A 12 -4.18 10.07 -16.77
C MET A 12 -4.07 11.32 -15.90
N GLU A 13 -4.28 11.16 -14.61
CA GLU A 13 -4.11 12.21 -13.62
C GLU A 13 -3.06 11.77 -12.60
N VAL A 14 -2.32 12.75 -12.09
CA VAL A 14 -1.36 12.53 -10.99
C VAL A 14 -2.10 12.84 -9.70
N TRP A 15 -1.89 12.02 -8.68
CA TRP A 15 -2.49 12.28 -7.38
C TRP A 15 -1.96 13.58 -6.77
N GLU A 16 -2.84 14.35 -6.14
CA GLU A 16 -2.53 15.69 -5.62
C GLU A 16 -1.41 15.69 -4.55
N ASP A 17 -1.31 14.62 -3.77
CA ASP A 17 -0.29 14.41 -2.73
C ASP A 17 1.14 14.28 -3.29
N VAL A 18 1.30 13.95 -4.58
CA VAL A 18 2.61 13.97 -5.25
C VAL A 18 3.20 15.39 -5.27
N TYR A 19 2.35 16.42 -5.18
CA TYR A 19 2.79 17.81 -5.14
C TYR A 19 2.96 18.35 -3.71
N ASP A 20 2.71 17.53 -2.69
CA ASP A 20 2.81 17.93 -1.29
C ASP A 20 4.21 17.67 -0.73
N ALA A 21 5.03 18.72 -0.66
CA ALA A 21 6.40 18.65 -0.16
C ALA A 21 6.52 18.14 1.29
N ARG A 22 5.43 18.12 2.08
CA ARG A 22 5.45 17.53 3.44
C ARG A 22 5.66 16.02 3.41
N LEU A 23 5.40 15.37 2.28
CA LEU A 23 5.49 13.93 2.10
C LEU A 23 6.82 13.47 1.48
N ASP A 24 7.66 14.40 0.99
CA ASP A 24 8.92 14.08 0.31
C ASP A 24 9.87 13.24 1.19
N ASP A 25 9.87 13.49 2.50
CA ASP A 25 10.70 12.77 3.46
C ASP A 25 10.01 11.52 4.06
N LYS A 26 8.73 11.25 3.72
CA LYS A 26 7.97 10.08 4.19
C LYS A 26 8.15 8.88 3.26
N ALA A 27 9.30 8.23 3.36
CA ALA A 27 9.64 7.07 2.53
C ALA A 27 8.76 5.82 2.76
N ALA A 28 8.19 5.67 3.96
CA ALA A 28 7.27 4.59 4.33
C ALA A 28 6.34 5.06 5.47
N PRO A 29 5.14 4.48 5.60
CA PRO A 29 4.25 4.75 6.72
C PRO A 29 4.84 4.21 8.04
N ASP A 30 4.56 4.92 9.14
CA ASP A 30 4.85 4.46 10.49
C ASP A 30 3.66 3.64 11.03
N LEU A 31 3.92 2.36 11.36
CA LEU A 31 2.88 1.46 11.86
C LEU A 31 2.37 1.87 13.25
N GLY A 32 3.22 2.50 14.08
CA GLY A 32 2.82 3.02 15.39
C GLY A 32 1.86 4.19 15.26
N ASP A 33 2.14 5.12 14.37
CA ASP A 33 1.24 6.26 14.11
C ASP A 33 -0.03 5.82 13.38
N LEU A 34 0.05 4.80 12.52
CA LEU A 34 -1.13 4.16 11.93
C LEU A 34 -2.05 3.60 13.01
N LEU A 35 -1.51 2.89 14.01
CA LEU A 35 -2.28 2.33 15.12
C LEU A 35 -2.90 3.43 16.01
N LYS A 36 -2.27 4.60 16.13
CA LYS A 36 -2.82 5.75 16.86
C LYS A 36 -3.81 6.58 16.04
N GLY A 37 -3.90 6.36 14.73
CA GLY A 37 -4.68 7.18 13.80
C GLY A 37 -4.03 8.55 13.51
N GLU A 38 -2.70 8.65 13.67
CA GLU A 38 -1.91 9.86 13.44
C GLU A 38 -1.19 9.87 12.08
N GLU A 39 -1.22 8.75 11.35
CA GLU A 39 -0.61 8.63 10.03
C GLU A 39 -1.46 9.27 8.91
N GLU A 40 -0.81 9.63 7.80
CA GLU A 40 -1.46 10.28 6.66
C GLU A 40 -2.71 9.51 6.17
N PRO A 41 -3.79 10.22 5.79
CA PRO A 41 -5.01 9.59 5.30
C PRO A 41 -4.80 8.62 4.12
N ILE A 42 -3.77 8.83 3.31
CA ILE A 42 -3.42 7.92 2.19
C ILE A 42 -3.02 6.51 2.67
N TYR A 43 -2.59 6.38 3.94
CA TYR A 43 -2.27 5.10 4.58
C TYR A 43 -3.32 4.70 5.62
N SER A 44 -3.87 5.64 6.38
CA SER A 44 -4.78 5.35 7.51
C SER A 44 -6.25 5.17 7.11
N ASN A 45 -6.69 5.69 5.97
CA ASN A 45 -8.04 5.45 5.46
C ASN A 45 -8.05 4.20 4.55
N PRO A 46 -8.74 3.11 4.93
CA PRO A 46 -8.71 1.87 4.14
C PRO A 46 -9.19 2.05 2.69
N LYS A 47 -10.24 2.86 2.49
CA LYS A 47 -10.77 3.10 1.14
C LYS A 47 -9.76 3.83 0.27
N GLU A 48 -9.10 4.85 0.82
CA GLU A 48 -8.08 5.61 0.11
C GLU A 48 -6.85 4.75 -0.19
N PHE A 49 -6.38 4.00 0.81
CA PHE A 49 -5.25 3.10 0.71
C PHE A 49 -5.44 2.07 -0.41
N PHE A 50 -6.57 1.35 -0.44
CA PHE A 50 -6.82 0.36 -1.48
C PHE A 50 -7.12 0.97 -2.86
N ASN A 51 -7.68 2.19 -2.94
CA ASN A 51 -7.89 2.87 -4.22
C ASN A 51 -6.56 3.26 -4.90
N ARG A 52 -5.51 3.47 -4.10
CA ARG A 52 -4.16 3.81 -4.56
C ARG A 52 -3.24 2.60 -4.69
N THR A 53 -3.58 1.50 -4.03
CA THR A 53 -2.78 0.29 -4.03
C THR A 53 -3.11 -0.57 -5.25
N TYR A 54 -2.11 -0.79 -6.09
CA TYR A 54 -2.19 -1.87 -7.06
C TYR A 54 -2.04 -3.21 -6.33
N LEU A 55 -3.17 -3.90 -6.13
CA LEU A 55 -3.19 -5.23 -5.53
C LEU A 55 -2.53 -6.23 -6.48
N THR A 56 -1.30 -6.61 -6.16
CA THR A 56 -0.59 -7.64 -6.91
C THR A 56 -1.16 -9.01 -6.55
N LYS A 57 -1.05 -9.98 -7.46
CA LYS A 57 -1.50 -11.34 -7.19
C LYS A 57 -0.88 -11.93 -5.92
N SER A 58 0.40 -11.63 -5.65
CA SER A 58 1.07 -12.07 -4.43
C SER A 58 0.50 -11.44 -3.14
N MET A 59 0.03 -10.17 -3.21
CA MET A 59 -0.64 -9.54 -2.07
C MET A 59 -2.01 -10.19 -1.84
N GLU A 60 -2.77 -10.43 -2.90
CA GLU A 60 -4.06 -11.12 -2.82
C GLU A 60 -3.92 -12.51 -2.18
N ASP A 61 -2.98 -13.31 -2.69
CA ASP A 61 -2.73 -14.67 -2.19
C ASP A 61 -2.31 -14.65 -0.71
N LEU A 62 -1.46 -13.67 -0.31
CA LEU A 62 -1.06 -13.50 1.09
C LEU A 62 -2.26 -13.16 2.00
N ILE A 63 -3.12 -12.23 1.58
CA ILE A 63 -4.30 -11.84 2.36
C ILE A 63 -5.28 -13.01 2.50
N GLU A 64 -5.50 -13.77 1.42
CA GLU A 64 -6.36 -14.97 1.42
C GLU A 64 -5.81 -16.05 2.38
N ASP A 65 -4.50 -16.32 2.33
CA ASP A 65 -3.84 -17.27 3.23
C ASP A 65 -3.93 -16.85 4.70
N ILE A 66 -3.74 -15.55 4.99
CA ILE A 66 -3.88 -15.01 6.35
C ILE A 66 -5.32 -15.16 6.84
N ALA A 67 -6.31 -14.81 6.01
CA ALA A 67 -7.71 -14.93 6.35
C ALA A 67 -8.13 -16.38 6.65
N GLU A 68 -7.68 -17.34 5.83
CA GLU A 68 -7.91 -18.76 6.04
C GLU A 68 -7.20 -19.28 7.31
N THR A 69 -5.98 -18.82 7.58
CA THR A 69 -5.24 -19.16 8.80
C THR A 69 -5.96 -18.66 10.04
N LEU A 70 -6.42 -17.41 10.04
CA LEU A 70 -7.16 -16.81 11.16
C LEU A 70 -8.52 -17.48 11.40
N LYS A 71 -9.21 -17.86 10.32
CA LYS A 71 -10.56 -18.45 10.39
C LYS A 71 -10.55 -19.92 10.78
N ASN A 72 -9.64 -20.70 10.21
CA ASN A 72 -9.66 -22.16 10.28
C ASN A 72 -8.48 -22.76 11.06
N GLY A 73 -7.50 -21.94 11.48
CA GLY A 73 -6.29 -22.40 12.17
C GLY A 73 -5.39 -23.27 11.29
N LYS A 74 -5.55 -23.19 9.96
CA LYS A 74 -4.80 -23.96 8.96
C LYS A 74 -3.99 -23.00 8.11
N GLY A 75 -2.68 -23.20 8.04
CA GLY A 75 -1.78 -22.34 7.27
C GLY A 75 -0.50 -22.01 8.05
N GLY A 76 0.36 -21.18 7.46
CA GLY A 76 1.58 -20.72 8.12
C GLY A 76 1.28 -19.62 9.14
N ALA A 77 1.80 -19.72 10.36
CA ALA A 77 1.71 -18.63 11.33
C ALA A 77 2.76 -17.53 11.09
N ILE A 78 3.71 -17.76 10.19
CA ILE A 78 4.84 -16.89 9.91
C ILE A 78 4.95 -16.71 8.39
N TYR A 79 4.86 -15.48 7.94
CA TYR A 79 5.02 -15.10 6.54
C TYR A 79 6.27 -14.25 6.37
N LEU A 80 7.14 -14.68 5.47
CA LEU A 80 8.36 -13.94 5.15
C LEU A 80 8.10 -13.02 3.95
N LEU A 81 8.09 -11.71 4.18
CA LEU A 81 7.99 -10.72 3.12
C LEU A 81 9.36 -10.51 2.47
N THR A 82 9.67 -11.32 1.45
CA THR A 82 10.93 -11.24 0.70
C THR A 82 10.85 -10.16 -0.38
N SER A 83 11.39 -8.98 -0.08
CA SER A 83 11.47 -7.90 -1.06
C SER A 83 12.66 -6.98 -0.80
N LEU A 84 13.18 -6.37 -1.86
CA LEU A 84 14.30 -5.43 -1.81
C LEU A 84 13.94 -4.15 -1.03
N PHE A 85 14.93 -3.29 -0.79
CA PHE A 85 14.68 -1.95 -0.23
C PHE A 85 13.72 -1.18 -1.15
N GLY A 86 12.72 -0.51 -0.57
CA GLY A 86 11.66 0.17 -1.31
C GLY A 86 10.62 -0.75 -1.95
N GLY A 87 10.74 -2.08 -1.84
CA GLY A 87 9.82 -3.02 -2.50
C GLY A 87 8.54 -3.32 -1.71
N GLY A 88 8.03 -2.36 -0.94
CA GLY A 88 6.66 -2.40 -0.41
C GLY A 88 6.39 -3.27 0.82
N LYS A 89 7.40 -3.73 1.57
CA LYS A 89 7.18 -4.62 2.74
C LYS A 89 6.24 -4.02 3.79
N THR A 90 6.46 -2.76 4.18
CA THR A 90 5.59 -2.06 5.13
C THR A 90 4.19 -1.84 4.54
N HIS A 91 4.11 -1.51 3.26
CA HIS A 91 2.84 -1.36 2.52
C HIS A 91 2.03 -2.66 2.54
N THR A 92 2.68 -3.80 2.30
CA THR A 92 2.05 -5.12 2.36
C THR A 92 1.55 -5.48 3.77
N GLN A 93 2.18 -4.96 4.83
CA GLN A 93 1.70 -5.20 6.20
C GLN A 93 0.45 -4.39 6.56
N ILE A 94 0.18 -3.30 5.83
CA ILE A 94 -1.02 -2.47 6.04
C ILE A 94 -2.24 -3.05 5.31
N ALA A 95 -2.01 -3.69 4.16
CA ALA A 95 -3.05 -4.33 3.36
C ALA A 95 -3.67 -5.55 4.06
#